data_AF-A0A348TSC9-F1
#
_entry.id   AF-A0A348TSC9-F1
#
_cell.length_a   1.000
_cell.length_b   1.000
_cell.length_c   1.000
_cell.angle_alpha   90.00
_cell.angle_beta   90.00
_cell.angle_gamma   90.00
#
_symmetry.space_group_name_H-M   'P 1'
#
loop_
_entity.id
_entity.type
_entity.pdbx_description
1 polymer ?
#
loop_
_entity_poly.entity_id
_entity_poly.type
_entity_poly.pdbx_seq_one_letter_code
_entity_poly.pdbx_strand_id
1 'polypeptide(L)'
;MGKSLRTYWDFYLFYYQSIPLPLQKITFNNKNNPFYKSLKDKVDLYFLTHQLDSKGNSSLYLKSALQISSALALYISLVFFTPVYWFSVLLCALLGANLGFLGFNIMHEGGHQSFSNIKWINVASAYFLNILGGNAMYWKVKHNINHHTYTNVKGMDEDIDIEPFMRLHNSQPKY
;
A
#
# COMPACT_ATOMS: atom_id res chain seq x y z
N MET A 1 -3.67 36.32 16.35
CA MET A 1 -5.05 36.07 15.91
C MET A 1 -5.06 34.74 15.17
N GLY A 2 -5.55 33.68 15.82
CA GLY A 2 -5.34 32.28 15.41
C GLY A 2 -6.23 31.86 14.23
N LYS A 3 -5.61 31.35 13.17
CA LYS A 3 -6.32 30.59 12.14
C LYS A 3 -6.51 29.18 12.68
N SER A 4 -7.75 28.81 13.00
CA SER A 4 -8.06 27.42 13.30
C SER A 4 -7.81 26.59 12.05
N LEU A 5 -6.86 25.65 12.10
CA LEU A 5 -6.68 24.60 11.11
C LEU A 5 -7.97 23.78 11.08
N ARG A 6 -8.80 23.99 10.06
CA ARG A 6 -10.19 23.50 10.06
C ARG A 6 -10.34 22.21 9.24
N THR A 7 -9.31 21.83 8.50
CA THR A 7 -9.27 20.60 7.71
C THR A 7 -7.87 19.98 7.65
N TYR A 8 -7.79 18.67 7.38
CA TYR A 8 -6.53 17.96 7.10
C TYR A 8 -5.72 18.61 5.96
N TRP A 9 -6.42 19.20 4.99
CA TRP A 9 -5.82 19.93 3.87
C TRP A 9 -5.08 21.19 4.30
N ASP A 10 -5.55 21.87 5.33
CA ASP A 10 -4.89 23.08 5.85
C ASP A 10 -3.53 22.73 6.48
N PHE A 11 -3.43 21.59 7.16
CA PHE A 11 -2.16 21.11 7.72
C PHE A 11 -1.20 20.65 6.62
N TYR A 12 -1.70 19.95 5.60
CA TYR A 12 -0.88 19.47 4.48
C TYR A 12 -0.34 20.62 3.62
N LEU A 13 -1.18 21.63 3.35
CA LEU A 13 -0.77 22.85 2.66
C LEU A 13 0.18 23.70 3.50
N PHE A 14 -0.04 23.79 4.81
CA PHE A 14 0.87 24.49 5.73
C PHE A 14 2.25 23.79 5.81
N TYR A 15 2.27 22.47 5.89
CA TYR A 15 3.50 21.67 5.89
C TYR A 15 4.29 21.87 4.59
N TYR A 16 3.64 21.76 3.43
CA TYR A 16 4.30 22.00 2.14
C TYR A 16 4.73 23.46 1.90
N GLN A 17 3.99 24.44 2.43
CA GLN A 17 4.35 25.87 2.34
C GLN A 17 5.53 26.25 3.25
N SER A 18 5.84 25.44 4.27
CA SER A 18 6.92 25.69 5.22
C SER A 18 8.30 25.19 4.77
N ILE A 19 8.39 24.52 3.61
CA ILE A 19 9.65 24.01 3.05
C ILE A 19 10.34 25.10 2.21
N PRO A 20 11.60 25.50 2.50
CA PRO A 20 12.27 26.57 1.79
C PRO A 20 12.86 26.12 0.43
N LEU A 21 12.43 26.82 -0.64
CA LEU A 21 13.01 26.93 -2.01
C LEU A 21 13.00 25.67 -2.91
N PRO A 22 12.95 25.86 -4.24
CA PRO A 22 11.98 25.20 -5.11
C PRO A 22 12.30 23.72 -5.27
N LEU A 23 11.30 22.87 -5.08
CA LEU A 23 11.37 21.48 -5.53
C LEU A 23 11.75 21.51 -7.01
N GLN A 24 12.98 21.11 -7.33
CA GLN A 24 13.43 20.96 -8.70
C GLN A 24 12.41 20.07 -9.40
N LYS A 25 11.74 20.59 -10.43
CA LYS A 25 10.67 19.86 -11.11
C LYS A 25 11.29 18.66 -11.82
N ILE A 26 11.22 17.49 -11.19
CA ILE A 26 11.68 16.23 -11.78
C ILE A 26 10.66 15.82 -12.86
N THR A 27 11.14 15.66 -14.08
CA THR A 27 10.35 15.21 -15.22
C THR A 27 11.01 13.99 -15.85
N PHE A 28 10.21 13.00 -16.22
CA PHE A 28 10.67 11.82 -16.95
C PHE A 28 10.39 11.97 -18.46
N ASN A 29 11.30 11.46 -19.29
CA ASN A 29 11.07 11.39 -20.74
C ASN A 29 10.11 10.25 -21.07
N ASN A 30 8.81 10.54 -21.01
CA ASN A 30 7.77 9.56 -21.31
C ASN A 30 7.45 9.44 -22.82
N LYS A 31 8.01 10.30 -23.67
CA LYS A 31 7.71 10.32 -25.12
C LYS A 31 8.47 9.25 -25.91
N ASN A 32 9.67 8.88 -25.47
CA ASN A 32 10.51 7.92 -26.18
C ASN A 32 11.09 6.86 -25.21
N ASN A 33 10.20 6.01 -24.68
CA ASN A 33 10.58 4.93 -23.76
C ASN A 33 10.35 3.55 -24.41
N PRO A 34 11.27 3.10 -25.30
CA PRO A 34 11.11 1.84 -26.02
C PRO A 34 11.10 0.62 -25.09
N PHE A 35 11.85 0.67 -23.99
CA PHE A 35 11.87 -0.40 -23.00
C PHE A 35 10.50 -0.60 -22.34
N TYR A 36 9.91 0.46 -21.79
CA TYR A 36 8.60 0.39 -21.15
C TYR A 36 7.54 -0.11 -22.14
N LYS A 37 7.55 0.41 -23.37
CA LYS A 37 6.62 -0.02 -24.41
C LYS A 37 6.77 -1.51 -24.72
N SER A 38 7.98 -1.97 -25.01
CA SER A 38 8.23 -3.39 -25.29
C SER A 38 7.90 -4.32 -24.12
N LEU A 39 8.13 -3.88 -22.87
CA LEU A 39 7.74 -4.63 -21.68
C LEU A 39 6.22 -4.74 -21.58
N LYS A 40 5.52 -3.61 -21.68
CA LYS A 40 4.05 -3.56 -21.63
C LYS A 40 3.42 -4.43 -22.72
N ASP A 41 3.88 -4.31 -23.96
CA ASP A 41 3.36 -5.08 -25.10
C ASP A 41 3.49 -6.59 -24.85
N LYS A 42 4.62 -7.05 -24.26
CA LYS A 42 4.83 -8.46 -23.91
C LYS A 42 3.94 -8.93 -22.77
N VAL A 43 3.75 -8.11 -21.73
CA VAL A 43 2.85 -8.43 -20.61
C VAL A 43 1.40 -8.52 -21.10
N ASP A 44 0.94 -7.53 -21.87
CA ASP A 44 -0.42 -7.52 -22.43
C ASP A 44 -0.64 -8.74 -23.34
N LEU A 45 0.34 -9.08 -24.20
CA LEU A 45 0.28 -10.27 -25.06
C LEU A 45 0.20 -11.56 -24.24
N TYR A 46 0.90 -11.64 -23.10
CA TYR A 46 0.85 -12.80 -22.22
C TYR A 46 -0.58 -13.02 -21.69
N PHE A 47 -1.23 -11.98 -21.15
CA PHE A 47 -2.62 -12.08 -20.66
C PHE A 47 -3.59 -12.49 -21.77
N LEU A 48 -3.47 -11.87 -22.96
CA LEU A 48 -4.33 -12.18 -24.11
C LEU A 48 -4.18 -13.63 -24.58
N THR A 49 -2.95 -14.10 -24.77
CA THR A 49 -2.67 -15.45 -25.30
C THR A 49 -3.08 -16.56 -24.33
N HIS A 50 -3.06 -16.29 -23.03
CA HIS A 50 -3.46 -17.25 -21.99
C HIS A 50 -4.92 -17.09 -21.54
N GLN A 51 -5.69 -16.17 -22.14
CA GLN A 51 -7.08 -15.87 -21.76
C GLN A 51 -7.21 -15.54 -20.26
N LEU A 52 -6.21 -14.82 -19.74
CA LEU A 52 -6.16 -14.39 -18.35
C LEU A 52 -6.64 -12.94 -18.22
N ASP A 53 -7.31 -12.65 -17.11
CA ASP A 53 -7.59 -11.28 -16.70
C ASP A 53 -6.39 -10.70 -15.93
N SER A 54 -6.12 -9.42 -16.15
CA SER A 54 -5.18 -8.62 -15.34
C SER A 54 -5.71 -8.31 -13.94
N LYS A 55 -6.99 -8.58 -13.69
CA LYS A 55 -7.65 -8.42 -12.40
C LYS A 55 -7.72 -9.73 -11.61
N GLY A 56 -8.06 -9.60 -10.33
CA GLY A 56 -8.23 -10.70 -9.40
C GLY A 56 -9.17 -11.79 -9.91
N ASN A 57 -8.77 -13.03 -9.63
CA ASN A 57 -9.49 -14.25 -9.99
C ASN A 57 -10.01 -14.98 -8.74
N SER A 58 -10.66 -16.13 -8.93
CA SER A 58 -11.22 -16.93 -7.84
C SER A 58 -10.18 -17.35 -6.78
N SER A 59 -8.92 -17.55 -7.17
CA SER A 59 -7.85 -17.87 -6.22
C SER A 59 -7.57 -16.71 -5.28
N LEU A 60 -7.52 -15.47 -5.80
CA LEU A 60 -7.38 -14.27 -4.98
C LEU A 60 -8.53 -14.11 -3.99
N TYR A 61 -9.78 -14.32 -4.45
CA TYR A 61 -10.95 -14.23 -3.58
C TYR A 61 -10.97 -15.31 -2.49
N LEU A 62 -10.62 -16.55 -2.83
CA LEU A 62 -10.51 -17.63 -1.85
C LEU A 62 -9.43 -17.34 -0.81
N LYS A 63 -8.24 -16.91 -1.25
CA LYS A 63 -7.15 -16.49 -0.37
C LYS A 63 -7.60 -15.38 0.59
N SER A 64 -8.31 -14.39 0.06
CA SER A 64 -8.86 -13.26 0.83
C SER A 64 -9.88 -13.71 1.87
N ALA A 65 -10.81 -14.60 1.49
CA ALA A 65 -11.83 -15.13 2.38
C ALA A 65 -11.21 -15.93 3.54
N LEU A 66 -10.19 -16.75 3.25
CA LEU A 66 -9.45 -17.51 4.26
C LEU A 66 -8.68 -16.59 5.21
N GLN A 67 -8.03 -15.55 4.69
CA GLN A 67 -7.31 -14.56 5.51
C GLN A 67 -8.25 -13.77 6.42
N ILE A 68 -9.37 -13.27 5.90
CA ILE A 68 -10.37 -12.55 6.71
C ILE A 68 -10.95 -13.46 7.78
N SER A 69 -11.35 -14.68 7.41
CA SER A 69 -11.97 -15.63 8.35
C SER A 69 -11.00 -16.04 9.45
N SER A 70 -9.73 -16.29 9.11
CA SER A 70 -8.70 -16.62 10.10
C SER A 70 -8.35 -15.43 10.99
N ALA A 71 -8.31 -14.20 10.47
CA ALA A 71 -8.11 -13.01 11.30
C ALA A 71 -9.25 -12.83 12.31
N LEU A 72 -10.50 -13.00 11.86
CA LEU A 72 -11.68 -12.96 12.75
C LEU A 72 -11.65 -14.07 13.80
N ALA A 73 -11.34 -15.31 13.40
CA ALA A 73 -11.24 -16.44 14.32
C ALA A 73 -10.17 -16.20 15.39
N LEU A 74 -8.97 -15.77 14.99
CA LEU A 74 -7.87 -15.45 15.90
C LEU A 74 -8.26 -14.33 16.88
N TYR A 75 -8.87 -13.25 16.37
CA TYR A 75 -9.33 -12.14 17.20
C TYR A 75 -10.40 -12.59 18.21
N ILE A 76 -11.39 -13.36 17.76
CA ILE A 76 -12.46 -13.88 18.62
C ILE A 76 -11.87 -14.80 19.70
N SER A 77 -10.96 -15.71 19.33
CA SER A 77 -10.28 -16.59 20.28
C SER A 77 -9.52 -15.80 21.35
N LEU A 78 -8.76 -14.78 20.95
CA LEU A 78 -7.99 -13.95 21.87
C LEU A 78 -8.89 -13.15 22.83
N VAL A 79 -9.97 -12.55 22.33
CA VAL A 79 -10.81 -11.62 23.10
C VAL A 79 -11.85 -12.33 23.96
N PHE A 80 -12.49 -13.39 23.47
CA PHE A 80 -13.66 -13.98 24.12
C PHE A 80 -13.38 -15.31 24.83
N PHE A 81 -12.29 -16.02 24.47
CA PHE A 81 -11.93 -17.30 25.10
C PHE A 81 -10.74 -17.18 26.04
N THR A 82 -10.04 -16.04 26.02
CA THR A 82 -8.95 -15.68 26.96
C THR A 82 -7.97 -16.83 27.24
N PRO A 83 -7.26 -17.34 26.22
CA PRO A 83 -6.35 -18.46 26.41
C PRO A 83 -5.19 -18.11 27.36
N VAL A 84 -4.56 -19.15 27.91
CA VAL A 84 -3.38 -19.01 28.77
C VAL A 84 -2.28 -18.19 28.08
N TYR A 85 -1.56 -17.40 28.87
CA TYR A 85 -0.72 -16.29 28.36
C TYR A 85 0.26 -16.69 27.24
N TRP A 86 0.94 -17.83 27.37
CA TRP A 86 1.93 -18.28 26.38
C TRP A 86 1.27 -18.66 25.05
N PHE A 87 0.05 -19.21 25.09
CA PHE A 87 -0.72 -19.52 23.89
C PHE A 87 -1.28 -18.25 23.27
N SER A 88 -1.73 -17.30 24.09
CA SER A 88 -2.15 -15.97 23.65
C SER A 88 -1.04 -15.22 22.91
N VAL A 89 0.23 -15.32 23.35
CA VAL A 89 1.37 -14.71 22.63
C VAL A 89 1.51 -15.30 21.22
N LEU A 90 1.42 -16.62 21.08
CA LEU A 90 1.46 -17.29 19.77
C LEU A 90 0.30 -16.82 18.87
N LEU A 91 -0.93 -16.78 19.41
CA LEU A 91 -2.10 -16.33 18.67
C LEU A 91 -2.00 -14.85 18.25
N CYS A 92 -1.43 -13.99 19.10
CA CYS A 92 -1.16 -12.59 18.75
C CYS A 92 -0.14 -12.47 17.61
N ALA A 93 0.94 -13.26 17.63
CA ALA A 93 1.92 -13.28 16.55
C ALA A 93 1.30 -13.74 15.22
N LEU A 94 0.48 -14.80 15.28
CA LEU A 94 -0.27 -15.28 14.12
C LEU A 94 -1.27 -14.24 13.60
N LEU A 95 -1.99 -13.56 14.50
CA LEU A 95 -2.90 -12.49 14.13
C LEU A 95 -2.15 -11.34 13.47
N GLY A 96 -1.04 -10.87 14.05
CA GLY A 96 -0.21 -9.81 13.48
C GLY A 96 0.30 -10.14 12.07
N ALA A 97 0.83 -11.36 11.88
CA ALA A 97 1.25 -11.83 10.56
C ALA A 97 0.08 -11.86 9.56
N ASN A 98 -1.09 -12.34 10.00
CA ASN A 98 -2.29 -12.41 9.16
C ASN A 98 -2.81 -11.02 8.76
N LEU A 99 -2.85 -10.08 9.69
CA LEU A 99 -3.22 -8.68 9.39
C LEU A 99 -2.23 -8.02 8.42
N GLY A 100 -0.93 -8.31 8.56
CA GLY A 100 0.07 -7.90 7.58
C GLY A 100 -0.23 -8.46 6.18
N PHE A 101 -0.50 -9.76 6.07
CA PHE A 101 -0.89 -10.38 4.81
C PHE A 101 -2.21 -9.85 4.25
N LEU A 102 -3.16 -9.48 5.10
CA LEU A 102 -4.40 -8.83 4.68
C LEU A 102 -4.10 -7.49 4.02
N GLY A 103 -3.20 -6.71 4.62
CA GLY A 103 -2.68 -5.46 4.05
C GLY A 103 -2.09 -5.65 2.64
N PHE A 104 -1.24 -6.67 2.46
CA PHE A 104 -0.60 -6.92 1.17
C PHE A 104 -1.50 -7.58 0.11
N ASN A 105 -2.42 -8.47 0.50
CA ASN A 105 -3.17 -9.26 -0.49
C ASN A 105 -4.55 -8.68 -0.85
N ILE A 106 -5.16 -7.93 0.08
CA ILE A 106 -6.50 -7.36 -0.14
C ILE A 106 -6.37 -5.87 -0.34
N MET A 107 -5.76 -5.20 0.63
CA MET A 107 -5.71 -3.75 0.65
C MET A 107 -4.83 -3.16 -0.45
N HIS A 108 -3.60 -3.67 -0.61
CA HIS A 108 -2.66 -3.21 -1.64
C HIS A 108 -3.21 -3.44 -3.05
N GLU A 109 -3.71 -4.64 -3.34
CA GLU A 109 -4.37 -4.98 -4.61
C GLU A 109 -5.60 -4.10 -4.89
N GLY A 110 -6.42 -3.84 -3.86
CA GLY A 110 -7.53 -2.89 -3.97
C GLY A 110 -7.05 -1.47 -4.24
N GLY A 111 -5.97 -1.06 -3.59
CA GLY A 111 -5.30 0.22 -3.77
C GLY A 111 -4.78 0.42 -5.20
N HIS A 112 -4.29 -0.64 -5.84
CA HIS A 112 -3.88 -0.65 -7.25
C HIS A 112 -5.02 -0.87 -8.26
N GLN A 113 -6.25 -1.03 -7.76
CA GLN A 113 -7.43 -1.35 -8.57
C GLN A 113 -7.27 -2.66 -9.38
N SER A 114 -6.47 -3.60 -8.88
CA SER A 114 -6.25 -4.93 -9.48
C SER A 114 -7.09 -6.02 -8.82
N PHE A 115 -7.59 -5.81 -7.60
CA PHE A 115 -8.34 -6.82 -6.85
C PHE A 115 -9.59 -7.34 -7.57
N SER A 116 -10.30 -6.49 -8.31
CA SER A 116 -11.52 -6.86 -9.04
C SER A 116 -11.71 -6.05 -10.31
N ASN A 117 -12.55 -6.53 -11.23
CA ASN A 117 -13.07 -5.73 -12.34
C ASN A 117 -14.06 -4.65 -11.90
N ILE A 118 -14.61 -4.78 -10.68
CA ILE A 118 -15.64 -3.87 -10.17
C ILE A 118 -14.99 -2.78 -9.30
N LYS A 119 -15.13 -1.53 -9.72
CA LYS A 119 -14.47 -0.38 -9.09
C LYS A 119 -14.76 -0.26 -7.58
N TRP A 120 -16.02 -0.40 -7.17
CA TRP A 120 -16.37 -0.24 -5.75
C TRP A 120 -15.80 -1.37 -4.88
N ILE A 121 -15.62 -2.58 -5.43
CA ILE A 121 -14.97 -3.69 -4.72
C ILE A 121 -13.51 -3.34 -4.46
N ASN A 122 -12.79 -2.81 -5.45
CA ASN A 122 -11.41 -2.35 -5.24
C ASN A 122 -11.30 -1.26 -4.17
N VAL A 123 -12.23 -0.31 -4.19
CA VAL A 123 -12.29 0.76 -3.17
C VAL A 123 -12.55 0.17 -1.79
N ALA A 124 -13.50 -0.76 -1.65
CA ALA A 124 -13.76 -1.46 -0.39
C ALA A 124 -12.55 -2.26 0.08
N SER A 125 -11.87 -2.98 -0.82
CA SER A 125 -10.63 -3.70 -0.52
C SER A 125 -9.53 -2.76 -0.03
N ALA A 126 -9.33 -1.60 -0.68
CA ALA A 126 -8.36 -0.59 -0.24
C ALA A 126 -8.65 -0.04 1.18
N TYR A 127 -9.93 0.07 1.54
CA TYR A 127 -10.34 0.54 2.87
C TYR A 127 -10.04 -0.45 4.00
N PHE A 128 -9.57 -1.67 3.73
CA PHE A 128 -9.02 -2.51 4.79
C PHE A 128 -7.83 -1.84 5.49
N LEU A 129 -7.09 -0.93 4.84
CA LEU A 129 -6.05 -0.15 5.54
C LEU A 129 -6.64 0.67 6.68
N ASN A 130 -7.85 1.21 6.49
CA ASN A 130 -8.53 1.99 7.52
C ASN A 130 -8.95 1.11 8.70
N ILE A 131 -9.38 -0.12 8.44
CA ILE A 131 -9.68 -1.10 9.49
C ILE A 131 -8.40 -1.42 10.29
N LEU A 132 -7.26 -1.51 9.61
CA LEU A 132 -5.94 -1.75 10.21
C LEU A 132 -5.33 -0.49 10.88
N GLY A 133 -6.04 0.63 10.92
CA GLY A 133 -5.61 1.87 11.57
C GLY A 133 -4.83 2.86 10.69
N GLY A 134 -4.69 2.58 9.40
CA GLY A 134 -4.10 3.51 8.42
C GLY A 134 -5.13 4.34 7.65
N ASN A 135 -4.72 4.96 6.55
CA ASN A 135 -5.60 5.76 5.70
C ASN A 135 -5.36 5.43 4.22
N ALA A 136 -6.36 4.86 3.56
CA ALA A 136 -6.28 4.46 2.15
C ALA A 136 -6.00 5.62 1.19
N MET A 137 -6.48 6.84 1.49
CA MET A 137 -6.22 8.03 0.65
C MET A 137 -4.77 8.48 0.81
N TYR A 138 -4.26 8.51 2.04
CA TYR A 138 -2.85 8.81 2.29
C TYR A 138 -1.93 7.80 1.59
N TRP A 139 -2.23 6.51 1.73
CA TRP A 139 -1.48 5.46 1.05
C TRP A 139 -1.53 5.59 -0.47
N LYS A 140 -2.68 5.99 -1.05
CA LYS A 140 -2.77 6.24 -2.50
C LYS A 140 -1.86 7.38 -2.94
N VAL A 141 -1.72 8.45 -2.17
CA VAL A 141 -0.77 9.53 -2.49
C VAL A 141 0.67 9.04 -2.34
N LYS A 142 1.00 8.46 -1.17
CA LYS A 142 2.36 8.01 -0.87
C LYS A 142 2.84 6.92 -1.83
N HIS A 143 2.06 5.87 -2.02
CA HIS A 143 2.47 4.71 -2.79
C HIS A 143 2.16 4.90 -4.28
N ASN A 144 0.90 5.16 -4.67
CA ASN A 144 0.53 5.16 -6.09
C ASN A 144 0.98 6.41 -6.85
N ILE A 145 1.05 7.57 -6.20
CA ILE A 145 1.49 8.79 -6.86
C ILE A 145 2.99 8.96 -6.65
N ASN A 146 3.45 9.06 -5.41
CA ASN A 146 4.85 9.38 -5.14
C ASN A 146 5.77 8.20 -5.49
N HIS A 147 5.61 7.05 -4.83
CA HIS A 147 6.50 5.90 -5.02
C HIS A 147 6.46 5.35 -6.46
N HIS A 148 5.29 5.17 -7.07
CA HIS A 148 5.22 4.64 -8.45
C HIS A 148 5.61 5.65 -9.55
N THR A 149 5.63 6.96 -9.27
CA THR A 149 6.12 7.97 -10.23
C THR A 149 7.61 8.30 -10.03
N TYR A 150 8.08 8.34 -8.78
CA TYR A 150 9.41 8.79 -8.38
C TYR A 150 10.18 7.70 -7.62
N THR A 151 10.01 6.43 -8.00
CA THR A 151 10.56 5.27 -7.29
C THR A 151 12.05 5.45 -6.97
N ASN A 152 12.41 5.32 -5.70
CA ASN A 152 13.77 5.46 -5.19
C ASN A 152 14.42 6.85 -5.40
N VAL A 153 13.65 7.89 -5.67
CA VAL A 153 14.15 9.27 -5.76
C VAL A 153 14.05 9.95 -4.39
N LYS A 154 15.21 10.25 -3.79
CA LYS A 154 15.29 10.91 -2.48
C LYS A 154 14.46 12.19 -2.42
N GLY A 155 13.68 12.35 -1.35
CA GLY A 155 12.86 13.53 -1.08
C GLY A 155 11.56 13.59 -1.88
N MET A 156 11.32 12.61 -2.76
CA MET A 156 10.07 12.46 -3.52
C MET A 156 9.36 11.16 -3.19
N ASP A 157 10.12 10.09 -2.96
CA ASP A 157 9.62 8.79 -2.54
C ASP A 157 9.87 8.57 -1.05
N GLU A 158 8.82 8.69 -0.23
CA GLU A 158 8.88 8.43 1.21
C GLU A 158 8.87 6.93 1.54
N ASP A 159 8.70 6.03 0.57
CA ASP A 159 8.77 4.57 0.82
C ASP A 159 10.22 4.09 1.04
N ILE A 160 11.23 4.88 0.69
CA ILE A 160 12.65 4.56 0.97
C ILE A 160 13.13 5.01 2.36
N ASP A 161 12.35 5.83 3.08
CA ASP A 161 12.73 6.43 4.36
C ASP A 161 12.40 5.50 5.54
N ILE A 162 13.03 4.33 5.58
CA ILE A 162 12.83 3.29 6.61
C ILE A 162 14.03 3.11 7.56
N GLU A 163 14.87 4.14 7.66
CA GLU A 163 15.99 4.18 8.60
C GLU A 163 15.50 4.11 10.07
N PRO A 164 16.29 3.53 10.99
CA PRO A 164 17.60 2.89 10.77
C PRO A 164 17.51 1.41 10.35
N PHE A 165 16.30 0.89 10.06
CA PHE A 165 16.09 -0.55 9.90
C PHE A 165 16.69 -1.12 8.62
N MET A 166 16.60 -0.39 7.49
CA MET A 166 17.19 -0.80 6.23
C MET A 166 17.70 0.41 5.44
N ARG A 167 18.77 0.20 4.67
CA ARG A 167 19.34 1.18 3.74
C ARG A 167 18.82 0.90 2.32
N LEU A 168 17.95 1.76 1.81
CA LEU A 168 17.31 1.67 0.49
C LEU A 168 17.85 2.68 -0.54
N HIS A 169 18.61 3.68 -0.10
CA HIS A 169 19.20 4.67 -1.01
C HIS A 169 20.67 4.96 -0.68
N ASN A 170 21.47 5.32 -1.69
CA ASN A 170 22.92 5.46 -1.52
C ASN A 170 23.34 6.57 -0.56
N SER A 171 22.52 7.62 -0.46
CA SER A 171 22.76 8.77 0.43
C SER A 171 22.40 8.52 1.89
N GLN A 172 21.82 7.37 2.21
CA GLN A 172 21.51 6.96 3.58
C GLN A 172 22.77 6.39 4.24
N PRO A 173 23.01 6.67 5.53
CA PRO A 173 24.19 6.20 6.26
C PRO A 173 24.28 4.66 6.27
N LYS A 174 25.51 4.17 6.24
CA LYS A 174 25.82 2.75 6.48
C LYS A 174 26.10 2.60 7.98
N TYR A 175 25.34 1.76 8.65
CA TYR A 175 25.52 1.39 10.05
C TYR A 175 26.10 -0.01 10.17
#